data_AF-A0A2T5KVF4-F1
#
_entry.id   AF-A0A2T5KVF4-F1
#
_cell.length_a   1.000
_cell.length_b   1.000
_cell.length_c   1.000
_cell.angle_alpha   90.00
_cell.angle_beta   90.00
_cell.angle_gamma   90.00
#
_symmetry.space_group_name_H-M   'P 1'
#
loop_
_entity.id
_entity.type
_entity.pdbx_description
1 polymer ?
#
loop_
_entity_poly.entity_id
_entity_poly.type
_entity_poly.pdbx_seq_one_letter_code
_entity_poly.pdbx_strand_id
1 'polypeptide(L)'
;MRKVKLDYSYEVRCIRHESDTGASCFSADAIIRDADGKEVTRVIGKRVHSYVEAAEDEAVESARQELRQLKSRQPPDAGKP
;
A
#
# COMPACT_ATOMS: atom_id res chain seq x y z
N MET A 1 20.81 -12.55 -17.98
CA MET A 1 20.07 -11.87 -16.89
C MET A 1 18.67 -11.55 -17.38
N ARG A 2 17.63 -12.23 -16.88
CA ARG A 2 16.24 -11.86 -17.18
C ARG A 2 15.93 -10.59 -16.39
N LYS A 3 15.77 -9.45 -17.07
CA LYS A 3 15.30 -8.20 -16.45
C LYS A 3 13.88 -8.45 -15.98
N VAL A 4 13.70 -8.75 -14.69
CA VAL A 4 12.37 -8.79 -14.08
C VAL A 4 11.92 -7.34 -13.98
N LYS A 5 11.06 -6.90 -14.91
CA LYS A 5 10.26 -5.69 -14.67
C LYS A 5 9.37 -6.03 -13.47
N LEU A 6 9.77 -5.58 -12.29
CA LEU A 6 8.96 -5.68 -11.08
C LEU A 6 7.81 -4.69 -11.23
N ASP A 7 6.73 -5.11 -11.87
CA ASP A 7 5.45 -4.42 -11.88
C ASP A 7 4.82 -4.62 -10.50
N TYR A 8 5.01 -3.65 -9.62
CA TYR A 8 4.36 -3.64 -8.31
C TYR A 8 2.90 -3.21 -8.45
N SER A 9 2.01 -3.94 -7.79
CA SER A 9 0.60 -3.58 -7.63
C SER A 9 0.31 -3.29 -6.16
N TYR A 10 -0.74 -2.52 -5.89
CA TYR A 10 -1.21 -2.29 -4.53
C TYR A 10 -2.70 -2.57 -4.43
N GLU A 11 -3.10 -3.10 -3.28
CA GLU A 11 -4.48 -3.40 -2.90
C GLU A 11 -4.81 -2.60 -1.63
N VAL A 12 -5.97 -1.95 -1.62
CA VAL A 12 -6.48 -1.25 -0.45
C VAL A 12 -7.49 -2.14 0.24
N ARG A 13 -7.28 -2.37 1.53
CA ARG A 13 -8.17 -3.19 2.36
C ARG A 13 -8.78 -2.36 3.47
N CYS A 14 -10.04 -2.01 3.28
CA CYS A 14 -10.82 -1.29 4.28
C CYS A 14 -11.25 -2.21 5.43
N ILE A 15 -11.19 -1.66 6.63
CA ILE A 15 -11.57 -2.28 7.89
C ILE A 15 -12.60 -1.36 8.53
N ARG A 16 -13.81 -1.86 8.72
CA ARG A 16 -14.86 -1.18 9.46
C ARG A 16 -14.76 -1.56 10.94
N HIS A 17 -14.75 -0.54 11.78
CA HIS A 17 -14.81 -0.64 13.23
C HIS A 17 -16.17 -0.12 13.68
N GLU A 18 -16.92 -0.94 14.42
CA GLU A 18 -18.20 -0.53 14.99
C GLU A 18 -18.04 -0.40 16.50
N SER A 19 -18.41 0.76 17.03
CA SER A 19 -18.44 1.05 18.46
C SER A 19 -19.70 0.45 19.09
N ASP A 20 -19.65 0.09 20.37
CA ASP A 20 -20.82 -0.27 21.20
C ASP A 20 -21.94 0.79 21.16
N THR A 21 -21.59 2.05 20.86
CA THR A 21 -22.55 3.16 20.70
C THR A 21 -23.16 3.26 19.30
N GLY A 22 -22.86 2.34 18.38
CA GLY A 22 -23.34 2.33 17.00
C GLY A 22 -22.57 3.25 16.03
N ALA A 23 -21.54 3.96 16.51
CA ALA A 23 -20.67 4.75 15.65
C ALA A 23 -19.79 3.82 14.78
N SER A 24 -19.76 4.07 13.47
CA SER A 24 -18.86 3.36 12.54
C SER A 24 -17.66 4.23 12.21
N CYS A 25 -16.47 3.66 12.36
CA CYS A 25 -15.21 4.25 11.95
C CYS A 25 -14.50 3.29 10.98
N PHE A 26 -13.59 3.80 10.17
CA PHE A 26 -12.93 3.07 9.11
C PHE A 26 -11.43 3.30 9.15
N SER A 27 -10.66 2.24 9.00
CA SER A 27 -9.23 2.32 8.68
C SER A 27 -9.01 1.54 7.38
N ALA A 28 -7.93 1.83 6.65
CA ALA A 28 -7.58 1.03 5.50
C ALA A 28 -6.09 0.72 5.48
N ASP A 29 -5.77 -0.50 5.06
CA ASP A 29 -4.40 -0.95 4.88
C ASP A 29 -4.06 -0.93 3.39
N ALA A 30 -2.79 -0.65 3.08
CA ALA A 30 -2.25 -0.80 1.75
C ALA A 30 -1.33 -2.02 1.69
N ILE A 31 -1.66 -2.99 0.84
CA ILE A 31 -0.86 -4.19 0.61
C ILE A 31 -0.19 -4.04 -0.75
N ILE A 32 1.14 -4.03 -0.78
CA ILE A 32 1.90 -3.98 -2.03
C ILE A 32 2.38 -5.38 -2.36
N ARG A 33 2.12 -5.78 -3.60
CA ARG A 33 2.55 -7.06 -4.15
C ARG A 33 3.49 -6.85 -5.32
N ASP A 34 4.44 -7.76 -5.48
CA ASP A 34 5.28 -7.78 -6.67
C ASP A 34 4.55 -8.38 -7.90
N ALA A 35 5.25 -8.48 -9.02
CA ALA A 35 4.72 -9.03 -10.27
C ALA A 35 4.31 -10.52 -10.15
N ASP A 36 4.96 -11.28 -9.27
CA ASP A 36 4.58 -12.66 -8.93
C ASP A 36 3.37 -12.73 -7.98
N GLY A 37 2.80 -11.57 -7.60
CA GLY A 37 1.66 -11.47 -6.70
C GLY A 37 2.00 -11.71 -5.23
N LYS A 38 3.29 -11.76 -4.86
CA LYS A 38 3.71 -11.95 -3.48
C LYS A 38 3.66 -10.63 -2.72
N GLU A 39 3.11 -10.65 -1.51
CA GLU A 39 3.16 -9.50 -0.60
C GLU A 39 4.62 -9.17 -0.27
N VAL A 40 5.05 -7.97 -0.65
CA VAL A 40 6.38 -7.45 -0.36
C VAL A 40 6.38 -6.50 0.83
N THR A 41 5.27 -5.78 1.00
CA THR A 41 5.07 -4.90 2.16
C THR A 41 3.59 -4.66 2.38
N ARG A 42 3.25 -4.34 3.63
CA ARG A 42 1.92 -3.91 4.03
C ARG A 42 2.05 -2.69 4.93
N VAL A 43 1.38 -1.61 4.55
CA VAL A 43 1.26 -0.39 5.35
C VAL A 43 -0.07 -0.44 6.07
N ILE A 44 -0.01 -0.51 7.40
CA ILE A 44 -1.19 -0.56 8.27
C ILE A 44 -1.72 0.86 8.48
N GLY A 45 -3.02 1.05 8.25
CA GLY A 45 -3.70 2.31 8.51
C GLY A 45 -3.64 2.66 10.00
N LYS A 46 -3.06 3.83 10.32
CA LYS A 46 -2.81 4.23 11.71
C LYS A 46 -3.95 5.04 12.30
N ARG A 47 -4.78 5.65 11.45
CA ARG A 47 -5.88 6.51 11.86
C ARG A 47 -7.19 5.86 11.46
N VAL A 48 -8.19 6.08 12.32
CA VAL A 48 -9.57 5.75 12.03
C VAL A 48 -10.29 7.02 11.60
N HIS A 49 -11.14 6.88 10.58
CA HIS A 49 -11.87 7.95 9.93
C HIS A 49 -13.36 7.67 10.01
N SER A 50 -14.19 8.71 10.09
CA SER A 50 -15.66 8.54 10.09
C SER A 50 -16.20 8.09 8.73
N TYR A 51 -15.42 8.26 7.66
CA TYR A 51 -15.80 7.93 6.28
C TYR A 51 -14.78 6.97 5.67
N VAL A 52 -15.27 6.02 4.85
CA VAL A 52 -14.44 5.02 4.16
C VAL A 52 -13.47 5.69 3.19
N GLU A 53 -13.94 6.66 2.42
CA GLU A 53 -13.15 7.37 1.41
C GLU A 53 -11.88 7.98 2.01
N ALA A 54 -12.00 8.62 3.18
CA ALA A 54 -10.86 9.22 3.88
C ALA A 54 -9.83 8.16 4.34
N ALA A 55 -10.29 6.96 4.72
CA ALA A 55 -9.40 5.86 5.05
C ALA A 55 -8.73 5.30 3.80
N GLU A 56 -9.46 5.17 2.69
CA GLU A 56 -8.93 4.72 1.40
C GLU A 56 -7.87 5.68 0.86
N ASP A 57 -8.13 6.99 0.87
CA ASP A 57 -7.16 8.01 0.44
C ASP A 57 -5.85 7.90 1.23
N GLU A 58 -5.91 7.80 2.57
CA GLU A 58 -4.71 7.63 3.41
C GLU A 58 -3.91 6.36 3.03
N ALA A 59 -4.61 5.25 2.78
CA ALA A 59 -3.98 4.01 2.34
C ALA A 59 -3.37 4.13 0.93
N VAL A 60 -4.04 4.79 -0.01
CA VAL A 60 -3.54 5.03 -1.37
C VAL A 60 -2.30 5.92 -1.35
N GLU A 61 -2.31 7.00 -0.57
CA GLU A 61 -1.15 7.88 -0.41
C GLU A 61 0.04 7.12 0.18
N SER A 62 -0.21 6.32 1.21
CA SER A 62 0.79 5.46 1.84
C SER A 62 1.35 4.44 0.84
N ALA A 63 0.49 3.77 0.06
CA ALA A 63 0.90 2.84 -0.98
C ALA A 63 1.79 3.52 -2.02
N ARG A 64 1.42 4.72 -2.48
CA ARG A 64 2.19 5.49 -3.47
C ARG A 64 3.56 5.88 -2.93
N GLN A 65 3.64 6.32 -1.67
CA GLN A 65 4.91 6.66 -1.04
C GLN A 65 5.82 5.44 -0.95
N GLU A 66 5.27 4.29 -0.55
CA GLU A 66 6.05 3.07 -0.38
C GLU A 66 6.47 2.46 -1.73
N LEU A 67 5.60 2.50 -2.75
CA LEU A 67 5.96 2.16 -4.13
C LEU A 67 7.08 3.05 -4.67
N ARG A 68 7.07 4.36 -4.39
CA ARG A 68 8.16 5.26 -4.76
C ARG A 68 9.47 4.84 -4.08
N GLN A 69 9.44 4.50 -2.79
CA GLN A 69 10.62 4.04 -2.06
C GLN A 69 11.15 2.70 -2.61
N LEU A 70 10.27 1.74 -2.91
CA LEU A 70 10.64 0.46 -3.51
C LEU A 70 11.28 0.64 -4.89
N LYS A 71 10.76 1.58 -5.70
CA LYS A 71 11.36 1.95 -6.99
C LYS A 71 12.69 2.67 -6.83
N SER A 72 12.83 3.58 -5.86
CA SER A 72 14.08 4.32 -5.62
C SER A 72 15.19 3.51 -4.97
N ARG A 73 14.84 2.48 -4.17
CA ARG A 73 15.78 1.51 -3.62
C ARG A 73 16.25 0.49 -4.65
N GLN A 74 15.64 0.47 -5.83
CA GLN A 74 16.15 -0.26 -6.97
C GLN A 74 17.51 0.38 -7.33
N PRO A 75 18.62 -0.37 -7.29
CA PRO A 75 19.86 0.17 -7.83
C PRO A 75 19.58 0.63 -9.26
N PRO A 76 20.08 1.79 -9.71
CA PRO A 76 20.09 2.08 -11.13
C PRO A 76 20.73 0.84 -11.77
N ASP A 77 20.02 0.20 -12.70
CA ASP A 77 20.55 -0.87 -13.55
C ASP A 77 21.94 -0.39 -13.93
N ALA A 78 22.97 -1.04 -13.38
CA ALA A 78 24.34 -0.67 -13.63
C ALA A 78 24.57 -0.97 -15.11
N GLY A 79 24.22 0.01 -15.94
CA GLY A 79 24.70 0.20 -17.28
C GLY A 79 26.20 0.30 -17.13
N LYS A 80 26.83 -0.87 -17.15
CA LYS A 80 28.26 -1.07 -17.20
C LYS A 80 28.61 -1.21 -18.68
N PRO A 81 29.83 -0.80 -19.05
CA PRO A 81 30.34 0.57 -19.19
C PRO A 81 29.91 1.25 -20.51
#